data_AF-A0A379CAZ9-F1
#
_entry.id   AF-A0A379CAZ9-F1
#
_cell.length_a   1.000
_cell.length_b   1.000
_cell.length_c   1.000
_cell.angle_alpha   90.00
_cell.angle_beta   90.00
_cell.angle_gamma   90.00
#
_symmetry.space_group_name_H-M   'P 1'
#
loop_
_entity.id
_entity.type
_entity.pdbx_description
1 polymer ?
#
loop_
_entity_poly.entity_id
_entity_poly.type
_entity_poly.pdbx_seq_one_letter_code
_entity_poly.pdbx_strand_id
1 'polypeptide(L)'
;MKISKKLALSAVALSVFTSSYAANIVGKNSQPHGNTSIAVGESTVWAPFIHSKHKAGVGVKSENNNVEDKVDFGGLANNSNTKPIVDKGVTVNHLYKTMEGNGNWWKIHKGIGSFDFVQVGGADVWFGEWSENGAEGNFKGRQVFYVGDKEGTTMPKGGKATYTTYGVNKFTGNNVMKGKLIADFDKNTLVGGIANAGNKLVIQAEIKPASASFDGDALFNGTKGDSKGHFFGNQAVNLAGIAEFADKDKNTAFGGTKNK
;
A
#
# COMPACT_ATOMS: atom_id res chain seq x y z
N MET A 1 -37.70 -8.81 -68.53
CA MET A 1 -38.17 -8.32 -67.21
C MET A 1 -38.06 -9.43 -66.17
N LYS A 2 -37.14 -9.31 -65.19
CA LYS A 2 -37.24 -9.81 -63.80
C LYS A 2 -35.90 -9.50 -63.11
N ILE A 3 -35.93 -8.69 -62.05
CA ILE A 3 -34.72 -8.32 -61.28
C ILE A 3 -34.76 -9.08 -59.96
N SER A 4 -33.82 -10.00 -59.75
CA SER A 4 -33.61 -10.67 -58.46
C SER A 4 -32.68 -9.80 -57.59
N LYS A 5 -33.25 -9.11 -56.60
CA LYS A 5 -32.47 -8.35 -55.61
C LYS A 5 -31.68 -9.32 -54.72
N LYS A 6 -30.38 -9.11 -54.57
CA LYS A 6 -29.59 -9.75 -53.51
C LYS A 6 -29.98 -9.14 -52.16
N LEU A 7 -30.33 -9.98 -51.17
CA LEU A 7 -30.24 -9.60 -49.76
C LEU A 7 -28.89 -10.07 -49.23
N ALA A 8 -28.07 -9.12 -48.78
CA ALA A 8 -26.92 -9.42 -47.93
C ALA A 8 -27.35 -9.17 -46.47
N LEU A 9 -27.25 -10.19 -45.63
CA LEU A 9 -27.64 -10.10 -44.23
C LEU A 9 -26.44 -9.61 -43.39
N SER A 10 -26.30 -8.29 -43.23
CA SER A 10 -25.25 -7.71 -42.38
C SER A 10 -25.57 -7.95 -40.90
N ALA A 11 -24.94 -8.96 -40.31
CA ALA A 11 -24.99 -9.18 -38.87
C ALA A 11 -24.23 -8.06 -38.13
N VAL A 12 -24.96 -7.14 -37.49
CA VAL A 12 -24.37 -6.14 -36.60
C VAL A 12 -23.97 -6.83 -35.29
N ALA A 13 -22.68 -7.10 -35.12
CA ALA A 13 -22.14 -7.60 -33.86
C ALA A 13 -22.20 -6.48 -32.81
N LEU A 14 -23.19 -6.52 -31.93
CA LEU A 14 -23.37 -5.54 -30.86
C LEU A 14 -22.33 -5.79 -29.75
N SER A 15 -21.18 -5.13 -29.84
CA SER A 15 -20.11 -5.24 -28.84
C SER A 15 -20.55 -4.62 -27.52
N VAL A 16 -20.98 -5.45 -26.57
CA VAL A 16 -21.29 -5.02 -25.20
C VAL A 16 -19.98 -4.62 -24.52
N PHE A 17 -19.71 -3.32 -24.50
CA PHE A 17 -18.65 -2.74 -23.67
C PHE A 17 -19.04 -2.86 -22.21
N THR A 18 -18.74 -3.99 -21.59
CA THR A 18 -18.73 -4.12 -20.13
C THR A 18 -17.64 -3.20 -19.59
N SER A 19 -18.02 -2.04 -19.07
CA SER A 19 -17.09 -1.15 -18.38
C SER A 19 -16.60 -1.83 -17.11
N SER A 20 -15.44 -2.47 -17.18
CA SER A 20 -14.72 -2.99 -16.02
C SER A 20 -14.30 -1.80 -15.16
N TYR A 21 -15.07 -1.51 -14.11
CA TYR A 21 -14.71 -0.53 -13.10
C TYR A 21 -13.38 -0.96 -12.46
N ALA A 22 -12.29 -0.32 -12.86
CA ALA A 22 -10.97 -0.62 -12.34
C ALA A 22 -10.87 -0.07 -10.91
N ALA A 23 -11.04 -0.96 -9.93
CA ALA A 23 -11.09 -0.71 -8.47
C ALA A 23 -10.38 0.58 -8.04
N ASN A 24 -11.05 1.43 -7.24
CA ASN A 24 -10.50 2.72 -6.82
C ASN A 24 -9.31 2.57 -5.86
N ILE A 25 -9.08 1.38 -5.32
CA ILE A 25 -7.93 1.09 -4.45
C ILE A 25 -6.82 0.38 -5.24
N VAL A 26 -5.58 0.85 -5.07
CA VAL A 26 -4.35 0.19 -5.62
C VAL A 26 -3.31 -0.01 -4.52
N GLY A 27 -2.56 -1.11 -4.58
CA GLY A 27 -1.57 -1.46 -3.56
C GLY A 27 -0.75 -2.70 -3.91
N LYS A 28 0.24 -3.01 -3.06
CA LYS A 28 1.02 -4.25 -3.10
C LYS A 28 1.62 -4.57 -1.72
N ASN A 29 1.64 -5.85 -1.35
CA ASN A 29 2.50 -6.42 -0.30
C ASN A 29 3.67 -7.24 -0.88
N SER A 30 4.76 -7.41 -0.12
CA SER A 30 6.04 -7.93 -0.60
C SER A 30 6.14 -9.45 -0.81
N GLN A 31 5.02 -10.13 -1.05
CA GLN A 31 4.93 -11.51 -1.55
C GLN A 31 3.67 -11.63 -2.44
N PRO A 32 3.65 -12.47 -3.49
CA PRO A 32 2.51 -12.59 -4.39
C PRO A 32 1.34 -13.38 -3.77
N HIS A 33 0.10 -13.01 -4.13
CA HIS A 33 -1.13 -13.69 -3.70
C HIS A 33 -1.03 -15.21 -3.86
N GLY A 34 -1.52 -15.95 -2.86
CA GLY A 34 -1.51 -17.41 -2.83
C GLY A 34 -0.51 -18.02 -1.84
N ASN A 35 0.62 -17.36 -1.57
CA ASN A 35 1.58 -17.75 -0.53
C ASN A 35 1.80 -16.65 0.53
N THR A 36 0.82 -15.76 0.69
CA THR A 36 0.90 -14.61 1.59
C THR A 36 0.10 -14.82 2.87
N SER A 37 0.61 -14.32 3.99
CA SER A 37 -0.15 -14.18 5.23
C SER A 37 -1.10 -12.98 5.23
N ILE A 38 -0.90 -12.01 4.31
CA ILE A 38 -1.76 -10.84 4.14
C ILE A 38 -2.07 -10.60 2.66
N ALA A 39 -3.14 -9.87 2.35
CA ALA A 39 -3.28 -9.19 1.07
C ALA A 39 -3.89 -7.81 1.28
N VAL A 40 -3.34 -6.81 0.59
CA VAL A 40 -3.85 -5.44 0.61
C VAL A 40 -4.68 -5.16 -0.64
N GLY A 41 -5.68 -4.28 -0.52
CA GLY A 41 -6.57 -3.93 -1.62
C GLY A 41 -7.83 -3.24 -1.11
N GLU A 42 -8.90 -3.30 -1.90
CA GLU A 42 -10.20 -2.74 -1.53
C GLU A 42 -10.85 -3.51 -0.37
N SER A 43 -11.34 -2.79 0.64
CA SER A 43 -12.00 -3.37 1.81
C SER A 43 -13.36 -3.96 1.45
N THR A 44 -13.55 -5.22 1.83
CA THR A 44 -14.73 -6.05 1.58
C THR A 44 -15.58 -6.28 2.83
N VAL A 45 -14.98 -6.13 4.01
CA VAL A 45 -15.66 -6.28 5.31
C VAL A 45 -16.37 -4.98 5.69
N TRP A 46 -17.57 -5.10 6.27
CA TRP A 46 -18.29 -4.00 6.90
C TRP A 46 -18.67 -4.41 8.32
N ALA A 47 -18.38 -3.53 9.28
CA ALA A 47 -18.79 -3.69 10.67
C ALA A 47 -19.26 -2.32 11.19
N PRO A 48 -20.51 -2.17 11.68
CA PRO A 48 -21.03 -0.89 12.16
C PRO A 48 -20.06 -0.18 13.11
N PHE A 49 -19.79 1.10 12.81
CA PHE A 49 -18.88 1.99 13.57
C PHE A 49 -17.39 1.60 13.62
N ILE A 50 -17.01 0.42 13.12
CA ILE A 50 -15.63 -0.10 13.20
C ILE A 50 -14.98 -0.22 11.81
N HIS A 51 -15.67 -0.77 10.80
CA HIS A 51 -15.11 -1.01 9.47
C HIS A 51 -16.02 -0.63 8.29
N SER A 52 -15.39 -0.09 7.25
CA SER A 52 -16.03 0.41 6.02
C SER A 52 -15.55 -0.35 4.78
N LYS A 53 -16.45 -0.57 3.83
CA LYS A 53 -16.15 -1.08 2.47
C LYS A 53 -15.61 0.02 1.56
N HIS A 54 -15.02 -0.37 0.43
CA HIS A 54 -14.57 0.53 -0.64
C HIS A 54 -13.49 1.53 -0.17
N LYS A 55 -12.61 1.07 0.74
CA LYS A 55 -11.48 1.82 1.29
C LYS A 55 -10.19 1.00 1.22
N ALA A 56 -9.06 1.65 1.42
CA ALA A 56 -7.75 1.01 1.46
C ALA A 56 -7.67 0.07 2.68
N GLY A 57 -7.48 -1.22 2.43
CA GLY A 57 -7.61 -2.25 3.46
C GLY A 57 -6.68 -3.44 3.31
N VAL A 58 -6.78 -4.35 4.29
CA VAL A 58 -5.96 -5.56 4.42
C VAL A 58 -6.80 -6.72 4.96
N GLY A 59 -6.60 -7.92 4.40
CA GLY A 59 -7.07 -9.19 4.95
C GLY A 59 -5.89 -10.04 5.42
N VAL A 60 -6.10 -10.91 6.41
CA VAL A 60 -5.04 -11.72 7.04
C VAL A 60 -5.41 -13.20 7.06
N LYS A 61 -4.52 -14.06 6.56
CA LYS A 61 -4.64 -15.51 6.68
C LYS A 61 -4.41 -15.93 8.13
N SER A 62 -5.46 -16.40 8.78
CA SER A 62 -5.46 -16.79 10.19
C SER A 62 -6.40 -17.98 10.41
N GLU A 63 -6.64 -18.36 11.67
CA GLU A 63 -7.52 -19.50 12.02
C GLU A 63 -8.98 -19.27 11.59
N ASN A 64 -9.43 -18.01 11.58
CA ASN A 64 -10.84 -17.65 11.34
C ASN A 64 -11.04 -16.61 10.22
N ASN A 65 -9.98 -16.18 9.51
CA ASN A 65 -10.07 -15.20 8.41
C ASN A 65 -9.17 -15.58 7.22
N ASN A 66 -9.56 -15.15 6.03
CA ASN A 66 -8.80 -15.26 4.80
C ASN A 66 -8.23 -13.88 4.37
N VAL A 67 -7.27 -13.88 3.45
CA VAL A 67 -6.69 -12.64 2.89
C VAL A 67 -7.67 -11.83 2.02
N GLU A 68 -8.81 -12.43 1.66
CA GLU A 68 -9.87 -11.76 0.91
C GLU A 68 -10.89 -11.02 1.80
N ASP A 69 -10.90 -11.31 3.11
CA ASP A 69 -11.73 -10.64 4.12
C ASP A 69 -11.05 -9.33 4.57
N LYS A 70 -11.04 -8.33 3.68
CA LYS A 70 -10.25 -7.11 3.86
C LYS A 70 -11.01 -6.08 4.68
N VAL A 71 -10.45 -5.72 5.83
CA VAL A 71 -10.88 -4.59 6.68
C VAL A 71 -10.11 -3.33 6.30
N ASP A 72 -10.72 -2.15 6.47
CA ASP A 72 -10.08 -0.87 6.12
C ASP A 72 -9.07 -0.38 7.18
N PHE A 73 -7.98 0.24 6.72
CA PHE A 73 -6.93 0.75 7.59
C PHE A 73 -7.37 1.95 8.45
N GLY A 74 -8.38 2.72 8.02
CA GLY A 74 -8.98 3.79 8.82
C GLY A 74 -9.66 3.24 10.07
N GLY A 75 -10.51 2.22 9.90
CA GLY A 75 -11.12 1.46 10.99
C GLY A 75 -10.10 0.83 11.93
N LEU A 76 -9.05 0.21 11.38
CA LEU A 76 -7.95 -0.38 12.16
C LEU A 76 -7.17 0.66 12.99
N ALA A 77 -6.89 1.84 12.43
CA ALA A 77 -6.20 2.91 13.14
C ALA A 77 -7.06 3.50 14.28
N ASN A 78 -8.35 3.72 14.02
CA ASN A 78 -9.29 4.31 14.99
C ASN A 78 -9.67 3.35 16.14
N ASN A 79 -9.59 2.03 15.91
CA ASN A 79 -9.99 0.99 16.88
C ASN A 79 -8.82 0.14 17.39
N SER A 80 -7.58 0.66 17.34
CA SER A 80 -6.40 -0.08 17.80
C SER A 80 -6.47 -0.42 19.30
N ASN A 81 -5.99 -1.61 19.64
CA ASN A 81 -5.79 -2.07 21.02
C ASN A 81 -4.54 -1.46 21.69
N THR A 82 -3.70 -0.73 20.95
CA THR A 82 -2.50 -0.07 21.46
C THR A 82 -2.46 1.41 21.09
N LYS A 83 -1.67 2.21 21.81
CA LYS A 83 -1.50 3.63 21.50
C LYS A 83 -0.56 3.79 20.29
N PRO A 84 -0.94 4.56 19.24
CA PRO A 84 -0.03 4.90 18.17
C PRO A 84 1.24 5.59 18.68
N ILE A 85 2.37 5.30 18.03
CA ILE A 85 3.70 5.77 18.42
C ILE A 85 4.13 6.89 17.46
N VAL A 86 4.62 8.01 18.01
CA VAL A 86 5.12 9.14 17.21
C VAL A 86 6.65 9.11 17.18
N ASP A 87 7.23 8.86 16.00
CA ASP A 87 8.69 8.93 15.76
C ASP A 87 8.99 9.94 14.63
N LYS A 88 10.02 10.78 14.82
CA LYS A 88 10.46 11.85 13.89
C LYS A 88 9.33 12.73 13.30
N GLY A 89 8.20 12.86 14.01
CA GLY A 89 7.04 13.65 13.59
C GLY A 89 6.08 12.94 12.63
N VAL A 90 6.07 11.60 12.58
CA VAL A 90 5.00 10.81 11.96
C VAL A 90 4.41 9.82 12.96
N THR A 91 3.10 9.61 12.88
CA THR A 91 2.37 8.63 13.69
C THR A 91 2.41 7.27 13.02
N VAL A 92 2.99 6.28 13.70
CA VAL A 92 2.87 4.86 13.37
C VAL A 92 1.73 4.29 14.20
N ASN A 93 0.67 3.85 13.52
CA ASN A 93 -0.37 3.04 14.13
C ASN A 93 0.21 1.65 14.38
N HIS A 94 0.23 1.27 15.65
CA HIS A 94 0.65 -0.03 16.11
C HIS A 94 -0.61 -0.87 16.34
N LEU A 95 -0.57 -2.16 15.98
CA LEU A 95 -1.52 -3.17 16.41
C LEU A 95 -0.68 -4.34 16.89
N TYR A 96 -0.69 -4.58 18.20
CA TYR A 96 0.15 -5.63 18.79
C TYR A 96 -0.67 -6.76 19.39
N LYS A 97 -0.16 -7.98 19.15
CA LYS A 97 -0.71 -9.26 19.58
C LYS A 97 -2.11 -9.53 19.02
N THR A 98 -2.45 -10.81 18.98
CA THR A 98 -3.84 -11.24 18.79
C THR A 98 -4.72 -10.58 19.85
N MET A 99 -5.90 -10.10 19.46
CA MET A 99 -7.03 -10.36 20.36
C MET A 99 -7.21 -11.90 20.34
N GLU A 100 -7.22 -12.76 21.39
CA GLU A 100 -7.64 -13.09 24.20
C GLU A 100 -8.90 -12.55 25.06
N GLY A 101 -9.93 -13.38 25.21
CA GLY A 101 -11.19 -12.94 25.79
C GLY A 101 -12.34 -13.84 25.40
N ASN A 102 -13.39 -13.84 26.23
CA ASN A 102 -14.35 -14.94 26.27
C ASN A 102 -15.60 -14.67 25.40
N GLY A 103 -15.44 -13.95 24.29
CA GLY A 103 -16.52 -13.53 23.39
C GLY A 103 -16.24 -13.85 21.92
N ASN A 104 -17.30 -13.91 21.10
CA ASN A 104 -17.16 -14.24 19.67
C ASN A 104 -16.28 -13.24 18.89
N TRP A 105 -16.22 -11.97 19.31
CA TRP A 105 -15.35 -10.94 18.72
C TRP A 105 -13.84 -11.21 18.90
N TRP A 106 -13.42 -11.91 19.96
CA TRP A 106 -12.01 -12.33 20.16
C TRP A 106 -11.64 -13.49 19.20
N LYS A 107 -12.59 -14.36 18.83
CA LYS A 107 -12.33 -15.49 17.90
C LYS A 107 -11.90 -15.01 16.51
N ILE A 108 -12.59 -14.01 15.96
CA ILE A 108 -12.33 -13.48 14.61
C ILE A 108 -11.05 -12.62 14.54
N HIS A 109 -10.41 -12.28 15.66
CA HIS A 109 -9.15 -11.55 15.69
C HIS A 109 -7.96 -12.43 16.15
N LYS A 110 -8.22 -13.71 16.43
CA LYS A 110 -7.20 -14.69 16.81
C LYS A 110 -6.29 -15.01 15.61
N GLY A 111 -5.00 -14.76 15.78
CA GLY A 111 -3.97 -15.06 14.78
C GLY A 111 -3.74 -13.98 13.72
N ILE A 112 -4.27 -12.77 13.88
CA ILE A 112 -4.08 -11.67 12.90
C ILE A 112 -2.65 -11.08 12.88
N GLY A 113 -1.77 -11.50 13.78
CA GLY A 113 -0.38 -11.05 13.87
C GLY A 113 -0.21 -9.67 14.51
N SER A 114 0.77 -8.91 14.01
CA SER A 114 1.18 -7.58 14.45
C SER A 114 1.34 -6.67 13.22
N PHE A 115 0.88 -5.41 13.32
CA PHE A 115 1.04 -4.40 12.27
C PHE A 115 1.70 -3.13 12.79
N ASP A 116 2.48 -2.50 11.92
CA ASP A 116 3.06 -1.17 12.10
C ASP A 116 2.88 -0.36 10.82
N PHE A 117 1.96 0.60 10.84
CA PHE A 117 1.47 1.25 9.61
C PHE A 117 1.16 2.74 9.76
N VAL A 118 1.33 3.50 8.68
CA VAL A 118 1.34 4.96 8.65
C VAL A 118 0.35 5.46 7.59
N GLN A 119 -0.42 6.49 7.92
CA GLN A 119 -1.28 7.21 6.99
C GLN A 119 -0.49 8.30 6.25
N VAL A 120 -0.64 8.40 4.93
CA VAL A 120 0.02 9.42 4.11
C VAL A 120 -0.87 10.67 4.00
N GLY A 121 -0.49 11.73 4.72
CA GLY A 121 -1.07 13.06 4.56
C GLY A 121 -2.55 13.20 4.93
N GLY A 122 -3.11 12.27 5.71
CA GLY A 122 -4.53 12.23 6.05
C GLY A 122 -5.46 11.73 4.93
N ALA A 123 -4.91 11.28 3.81
CA ALA A 123 -5.67 10.59 2.76
C ALA A 123 -5.90 9.11 3.14
N ASP A 124 -6.79 8.42 2.42
CA ASP A 124 -6.94 6.97 2.53
C ASP A 124 -5.81 6.24 1.78
N VAL A 125 -4.58 6.49 2.21
CA VAL A 125 -3.33 6.00 1.62
C VAL A 125 -2.41 5.60 2.75
N TRP A 126 -1.94 4.35 2.73
CA TRP A 126 -1.30 3.69 3.86
C TRP A 126 -0.08 2.90 3.41
N PHE A 127 0.92 2.82 4.29
CA PHE A 127 2.09 1.96 4.11
C PHE A 127 2.56 1.41 5.46
N GLY A 128 3.17 0.24 5.47
CA GLY A 128 3.59 -0.38 6.73
C GLY A 128 4.15 -1.79 6.58
N GLU A 129 4.25 -2.48 7.70
CA GLU A 129 4.63 -3.88 7.76
C GLU A 129 3.69 -4.71 8.62
N TRP A 130 3.72 -6.01 8.37
CA TRP A 130 3.03 -7.05 9.12
C TRP A 130 4.01 -8.16 9.47
N SER A 131 3.82 -8.81 10.62
CA SER A 131 4.46 -10.08 10.97
C SER A 131 3.56 -10.89 11.91
N GLU A 132 3.85 -12.18 12.11
CA GLU A 132 3.07 -13.04 13.01
C GLU A 132 3.09 -12.58 14.48
N ASN A 133 4.14 -11.87 14.88
CA ASN A 133 4.52 -11.71 16.29
C ASN A 133 5.36 -10.45 16.60
N GLY A 134 5.42 -9.48 15.67
CA GLY A 134 6.05 -8.17 15.87
C GLY A 134 7.52 -8.23 16.30
N ALA A 135 7.97 -7.19 17.01
CA ALA A 135 9.36 -7.07 17.47
C ALA A 135 9.74 -8.15 18.50
N GLU A 136 8.87 -8.45 19.48
CA GLU A 136 9.15 -9.46 20.54
C GLU A 136 9.44 -10.85 19.94
N GLY A 137 8.77 -11.19 18.84
CA GLY A 137 8.93 -12.46 18.15
C GLY A 137 9.89 -12.44 16.94
N ASN A 138 10.77 -11.42 16.84
CA ASN A 138 11.76 -11.23 15.77
C ASN A 138 11.17 -11.09 14.35
N PHE A 139 9.93 -10.59 14.23
CA PHE A 139 9.23 -10.33 12.98
C PHE A 139 9.07 -11.58 12.08
N LYS A 140 8.61 -12.70 12.68
CA LYS A 140 8.39 -13.96 11.95
C LYS A 140 7.37 -13.76 10.82
N GLY A 141 7.67 -14.29 9.64
CA GLY A 141 6.78 -14.22 8.46
C GLY A 141 6.64 -12.82 7.83
N ARG A 142 7.50 -11.86 8.21
CA ARG A 142 7.34 -10.43 7.87
C ARG A 142 7.10 -10.14 6.39
N GLN A 143 6.18 -9.21 6.14
CA GLN A 143 5.88 -8.61 4.85
C GLN A 143 5.75 -7.09 4.99
N VAL A 144 6.15 -6.35 3.96
CA VAL A 144 5.88 -4.90 3.86
C VAL A 144 4.78 -4.65 2.83
N PHE A 145 4.05 -3.54 2.97
CA PHE A 145 2.96 -3.19 2.07
C PHE A 145 2.78 -1.69 1.88
N TYR A 146 2.10 -1.33 0.79
CA TYR A 146 1.37 -0.07 0.65
C TYR A 146 0.03 -0.32 -0.03
N VAL A 147 -0.96 0.54 0.25
CA VAL A 147 -2.27 0.55 -0.42
C VAL A 147 -2.91 1.92 -0.29
N GLY A 148 -3.66 2.37 -1.28
CA GLY A 148 -4.38 3.63 -1.21
C GLY A 148 -5.49 3.80 -2.23
N ASP A 149 -6.39 4.71 -1.90
CA ASP A 149 -7.43 5.23 -2.78
C ASP A 149 -6.82 6.17 -3.83
N LYS A 150 -6.93 5.79 -5.10
CA LYS A 150 -6.49 6.59 -6.26
C LYS A 150 -7.62 7.45 -6.85
N GLU A 151 -8.82 7.46 -6.28
CA GLU A 151 -9.89 8.36 -6.76
C GLU A 151 -9.42 9.83 -6.74
N GLY A 152 -9.75 10.59 -7.79
CA GLY A 152 -9.27 11.97 -7.96
C GLY A 152 -7.75 12.13 -8.17
N THR A 153 -6.98 11.04 -8.35
CA THR A 153 -5.54 11.14 -8.60
C THR A 153 -5.26 11.72 -9.99
N THR A 154 -4.42 12.76 -10.04
CA THR A 154 -3.95 13.34 -11.30
C THR A 154 -2.44 13.56 -11.24
N MET A 155 -1.74 13.32 -12.34
CA MET A 155 -0.31 13.57 -12.44
C MET A 155 -0.04 15.03 -12.88
N PRO A 156 1.02 15.68 -12.36
CA PRO A 156 1.56 16.90 -12.94
C PRO A 156 2.02 16.68 -14.39
N LYS A 157 1.87 17.71 -15.24
CA LYS A 157 2.29 17.67 -16.65
C LYS A 157 3.80 17.92 -16.88
N GLY A 158 4.55 18.13 -15.80
CA GLY A 158 5.95 18.54 -15.81
C GLY A 158 6.36 19.16 -14.47
N GLY A 159 7.57 19.71 -14.41
CA GLY A 159 8.17 20.31 -13.23
C GLY A 159 8.65 19.30 -12.19
N LYS A 160 8.97 19.81 -11.00
CA LYS A 160 9.55 19.04 -9.88
C LYS A 160 8.71 19.10 -8.62
N ALA A 161 8.69 18.00 -7.88
CA ALA A 161 8.12 17.93 -6.54
C ALA A 161 9.08 17.25 -5.57
N THR A 162 9.31 17.86 -4.41
CA THR A 162 9.99 17.20 -3.28
C THR A 162 8.94 16.67 -2.31
N TYR A 163 9.09 15.42 -1.90
CA TYR A 163 8.26 14.77 -0.89
C TYR A 163 9.03 14.66 0.41
N THR A 164 8.38 14.92 1.55
CA THR A 164 8.89 14.48 2.85
C THR A 164 8.44 13.04 3.03
N THR A 165 9.40 12.12 3.03
CA THR A 165 9.15 10.67 2.95
C THR A 165 9.59 9.98 4.23
N TYR A 166 8.76 9.06 4.70
CA TYR A 166 9.00 8.20 5.84
C TYR A 166 9.01 6.73 5.39
N GLY A 167 9.64 5.84 6.16
CA GLY A 167 9.70 4.41 5.88
C GLY A 167 9.75 3.54 7.12
N VAL A 168 9.16 2.36 7.00
CA VAL A 168 8.95 1.37 8.04
C VAL A 168 9.72 0.10 7.68
N ASN A 169 10.69 -0.26 8.54
CA ASN A 169 11.53 -1.43 8.42
C ASN A 169 11.87 -2.00 9.81
N LYS A 170 11.31 -3.17 10.15
CA LYS A 170 11.45 -3.84 11.46
C LYS A 170 11.20 -2.86 12.61
N PHE A 171 9.98 -2.34 12.71
CA PHE A 171 9.71 -1.22 13.62
C PHE A 171 9.82 -1.62 15.10
N THR A 172 10.53 -0.79 15.88
CA THR A 172 10.80 -0.99 17.31
C THR A 172 10.44 0.26 18.14
N GLY A 173 9.52 1.09 17.66
CA GLY A 173 9.04 2.29 18.36
C GLY A 173 9.85 3.58 18.10
N ASN A 174 11.10 3.50 17.61
CA ASN A 174 12.00 4.67 17.50
C ASN A 174 12.91 4.67 16.25
N ASN A 175 12.65 3.79 15.28
CA ASN A 175 13.52 3.54 14.13
C ASN A 175 12.88 3.83 12.75
N VAL A 176 11.82 4.65 12.67
CA VAL A 176 11.29 5.15 11.38
C VAL A 176 12.43 5.78 10.56
N MET A 177 12.50 5.41 9.29
CA MET A 177 13.43 6.01 8.34
C MET A 177 12.81 7.31 7.82
N LYS A 178 13.56 8.41 7.75
CA LYS A 178 13.07 9.71 7.25
C LYS A 178 14.01 10.28 6.20
N GLY A 179 13.46 11.03 5.24
CA GLY A 179 14.25 11.72 4.23
C GLY A 179 13.38 12.38 3.17
N LYS A 180 13.85 12.35 1.92
CA LYS A 180 13.19 13.00 0.78
C LYS A 180 13.27 12.14 -0.46
N LEU A 181 12.15 12.05 -1.19
CA LEU A 181 12.13 11.68 -2.60
C LEU A 181 11.83 12.92 -3.45
N ILE A 182 12.39 12.97 -4.64
CA ILE A 182 12.22 14.06 -5.60
C ILE A 182 11.68 13.44 -6.89
N ALA A 183 10.47 13.85 -7.28
CA ALA A 183 9.94 13.58 -8.60
C ALA A 183 10.37 14.69 -9.57
N ASP A 184 10.92 14.29 -10.71
CA ASP A 184 11.19 15.10 -11.89
C ASP A 184 10.22 14.63 -12.99
N PHE A 185 9.05 15.29 -13.09
CA PHE A 185 7.99 14.91 -14.02
C PHE A 185 8.32 15.29 -15.47
N ASP A 186 9.26 16.22 -15.69
CA ASP A 186 9.79 16.51 -17.04
C ASP A 186 10.65 15.34 -17.56
N LYS A 187 11.27 14.57 -16.65
CA LYS A 187 12.14 13.42 -16.96
C LYS A 187 11.54 12.06 -16.62
N ASN A 188 10.35 12.03 -16.02
CA ASN A 188 9.72 10.84 -15.46
C ASN A 188 10.65 10.04 -14.52
N THR A 189 11.31 10.70 -13.56
CA THR A 189 12.14 10.01 -12.55
C THR A 189 11.75 10.36 -11.12
N LEU A 190 11.80 9.37 -10.23
CA LEU A 190 11.62 9.50 -8.78
C LEU A 190 12.91 9.05 -8.09
N VAL A 191 13.68 10.00 -7.56
CA VAL A 191 15.00 9.75 -6.97
C VAL A 191 15.12 10.31 -5.56
N GLY A 192 15.85 9.63 -4.68
CA GLY A 192 16.15 10.15 -3.35
C GLY A 192 16.40 9.05 -2.33
N GLY A 193 16.18 9.34 -1.05
CA GLY A 193 16.35 8.34 -0.01
C GLY A 193 15.85 8.75 1.37
N ILE A 194 15.75 7.76 2.24
CA ILE A 194 15.28 7.84 3.63
C ILE A 194 16.22 7.03 4.53
N ALA A 195 16.45 7.49 5.75
CA ALA A 195 17.40 6.84 6.67
C ALA A 195 17.01 6.93 8.15
N ASN A 196 17.56 6.02 8.94
CA ASN A 196 17.69 6.11 10.40
C ASN A 196 19.18 5.93 10.77
N ALA A 197 19.52 5.61 12.03
CA ALA A 197 20.92 5.45 12.45
C ALA A 197 21.64 4.20 11.89
N GLY A 198 20.92 3.12 11.56
CA GLY A 198 21.48 1.86 11.04
C GLY A 198 21.11 1.54 9.58
N ASN A 199 20.00 2.09 9.09
CA ASN A 199 19.43 1.78 7.79
C ASN A 199 19.37 3.03 6.90
N LYS A 200 19.79 2.89 5.64
CA LYS A 200 19.65 3.87 4.57
C LYS A 200 19.07 3.18 3.33
N LEU A 201 17.90 3.64 2.89
CA LEU A 201 17.26 3.25 1.65
C LEU A 201 17.38 4.38 0.63
N VAL A 202 17.86 4.06 -0.57
CA VAL A 202 17.86 4.95 -1.75
C VAL A 202 16.92 4.35 -2.80
N ILE A 203 16.15 5.21 -3.47
CA ILE A 203 15.20 4.86 -4.53
C ILE A 203 15.65 5.56 -5.83
N GLN A 204 15.59 4.83 -6.94
CA GLN A 204 15.84 5.33 -8.30
C GLN A 204 14.83 4.68 -9.27
N ALA A 205 13.64 5.27 -9.36
CA ALA A 205 12.52 4.73 -10.11
C ALA A 205 12.14 5.58 -11.34
N GLU A 206 11.62 4.92 -12.38
CA GLU A 206 10.89 5.53 -13.49
C GLU A 206 9.46 5.88 -13.02
N ILE A 207 8.97 7.06 -13.37
CA ILE A 207 7.57 7.45 -13.18
C ILE A 207 6.77 7.03 -14.42
N LYS A 208 5.59 6.46 -14.23
CA LYS A 208 4.70 6.01 -15.29
C LYS A 208 3.38 6.80 -15.21
N PRO A 209 3.28 7.98 -15.86
CA PRO A 209 2.18 8.92 -15.62
C PRO A 209 0.80 8.36 -15.98
N ALA A 210 0.72 7.51 -17.00
CA ALA A 210 -0.53 6.90 -17.46
C ALA A 210 -1.21 5.99 -16.41
N SER A 211 -0.43 5.43 -15.48
CA SER A 211 -0.88 4.58 -14.37
C SER A 211 -0.72 5.25 -12.99
N ALA A 212 -0.26 6.51 -12.95
CA ALA A 212 0.17 7.21 -11.73
C ALA A 212 1.12 6.37 -10.84
N SER A 213 1.96 5.53 -11.45
CA SER A 213 2.81 4.56 -10.74
C SER A 213 4.30 4.85 -10.92
N PHE A 214 5.15 4.12 -10.19
CA PHE A 214 6.59 4.12 -10.38
C PHE A 214 7.22 2.77 -10.02
N ASP A 215 8.31 2.41 -10.68
CA ASP A 215 9.16 1.26 -10.35
C ASP A 215 10.62 1.45 -10.80
N GLY A 216 11.55 0.71 -10.19
CA GLY A 216 12.99 0.76 -10.53
C GLY A 216 13.89 0.36 -9.36
N ASP A 217 15.19 0.72 -9.43
CA ASP A 217 16.22 0.28 -8.50
C ASP A 217 16.00 0.78 -7.05
N ALA A 218 16.27 -0.09 -6.08
CA ALA A 218 16.41 0.21 -4.66
C ALA A 218 17.80 -0.17 -4.14
N LEU A 219 18.35 0.62 -3.22
CA LEU A 219 19.60 0.31 -2.50
C LEU A 219 19.38 0.44 -0.99
N PHE A 220 19.38 -0.68 -0.26
CA PHE A 220 19.34 -0.71 1.21
C PHE A 220 20.74 -1.03 1.75
N ASN A 221 21.38 -0.06 2.41
CA ASN A 221 22.78 -0.16 2.87
C ASN A 221 23.74 -0.69 1.76
N GLY A 222 23.53 -0.28 0.51
CA GLY A 222 24.30 -0.72 -0.66
C GLY A 222 23.85 -2.06 -1.29
N THR A 223 22.97 -2.82 -0.63
CA THR A 223 22.37 -4.04 -1.21
C THR A 223 21.32 -3.66 -2.26
N LYS A 224 21.41 -4.22 -3.47
CA LYS A 224 20.43 -4.02 -4.55
C LYS A 224 19.10 -4.75 -4.31
N GLY A 225 18.01 -4.13 -4.73
CA GLY A 225 16.66 -4.69 -4.81
C GLY A 225 15.76 -3.83 -5.72
N ASP A 226 14.48 -4.13 -5.73
CA ASP A 226 13.45 -3.43 -6.50
C ASP A 226 12.70 -2.41 -5.64
N SER A 227 12.16 -1.37 -6.26
CA SER A 227 11.17 -0.45 -5.67
C SER A 227 9.94 -0.37 -6.56
N LYS A 228 8.73 -0.35 -5.97
CA LYS A 228 7.43 -0.26 -6.68
C LYS A 228 6.43 0.53 -5.86
N GLY A 229 5.67 1.43 -6.48
CA GLY A 229 4.70 2.27 -5.78
C GLY A 229 3.77 3.07 -6.68
N HIS A 230 2.94 3.91 -6.06
CA HIS A 230 1.98 4.80 -6.71
C HIS A 230 2.01 6.21 -6.12
N PHE A 231 1.65 7.18 -6.96
CA PHE A 231 1.25 8.53 -6.57
C PHE A 231 -0.25 8.56 -6.32
N PHE A 232 -0.70 9.44 -5.43
CA PHE A 232 -2.09 9.55 -5.01
C PHE A 232 -2.54 11.01 -4.87
N GLY A 233 -3.82 11.24 -5.14
CA GLY A 233 -4.48 12.54 -5.04
C GLY A 233 -4.15 13.50 -6.19
N ASN A 234 -4.87 14.61 -6.24
CA ASN A 234 -4.73 15.62 -7.29
C ASN A 234 -3.30 16.20 -7.34
N GLN A 235 -2.70 16.27 -8.53
CA GLN A 235 -1.33 16.75 -8.78
C GLN A 235 -0.25 16.02 -7.96
N ALA A 236 -0.44 14.71 -7.77
CA ALA A 236 0.45 13.79 -7.07
C ALA A 236 0.89 14.32 -5.70
N VAL A 237 -0.05 14.78 -4.88
CA VAL A 237 0.23 15.32 -3.53
C VAL A 237 0.77 14.29 -2.56
N ASN A 238 0.49 13.00 -2.77
CA ASN A 238 0.97 11.90 -1.93
C ASN A 238 1.68 10.84 -2.80
N LEU A 239 2.56 10.05 -2.18
CA LEU A 239 3.07 8.79 -2.74
C LEU A 239 3.17 7.72 -1.66
N ALA A 240 3.08 6.45 -2.07
CA ALA A 240 3.39 5.28 -1.25
C ALA A 240 3.97 4.14 -2.09
N GLY A 241 4.79 3.28 -1.47
CA GLY A 241 5.49 2.20 -2.15
C GLY A 241 6.14 1.20 -1.21
N ILE A 242 6.75 0.16 -1.79
CA ILE A 242 7.64 -0.77 -1.10
C ILE A 242 8.96 -0.89 -1.85
N ALA A 243 10.02 -1.18 -1.10
CA ALA A 243 11.28 -1.69 -1.60
C ALA A 243 11.44 -3.16 -1.17
N GLU A 244 11.83 -4.02 -2.10
CA GLU A 244 11.89 -5.47 -2.00
C GLU A 244 13.29 -5.98 -2.34
N PHE A 245 13.82 -6.89 -1.52
CA PHE A 245 15.18 -7.40 -1.61
C PHE A 245 15.17 -8.93 -1.47
N ALA A 246 16.23 -9.59 -1.95
CA ALA A 246 16.40 -11.04 -1.77
C ALA A 246 16.47 -11.42 -0.27
N ASP A 247 17.08 -10.55 0.54
CA ASP A 247 16.98 -10.59 2.00
C ASP A 247 15.74 -9.79 2.47
N LYS A 248 14.71 -10.51 2.90
CA LYS A 248 13.42 -9.96 3.34
C LYS A 248 13.52 -9.05 4.57
N ASP A 249 14.60 -9.12 5.35
CA ASP A 249 14.82 -8.18 6.46
C ASP A 249 15.06 -6.75 5.98
N LYS A 250 15.58 -6.57 4.76
CA LYS A 250 15.80 -5.25 4.13
C LYS A 250 14.53 -4.67 3.49
N ASN A 251 13.49 -5.49 3.30
CA ASN A 251 12.22 -5.02 2.72
C ASN A 251 11.67 -3.85 3.54
N THR A 252 11.26 -2.78 2.88
CA THR A 252 10.90 -1.51 3.53
C THR A 252 9.66 -0.91 2.86
N ALA A 253 8.61 -0.64 3.63
CA ALA A 253 7.49 0.18 3.13
C ALA A 253 7.83 1.66 3.29
N PHE A 254 7.32 2.51 2.39
CA PHE A 254 7.52 3.95 2.47
C PHE A 254 6.32 4.74 1.93
N GLY A 255 6.18 5.97 2.41
CA GLY A 255 5.18 6.91 1.95
C GLY A 255 5.54 8.34 2.31
N GLY A 256 5.00 9.31 1.58
CA GLY A 256 5.39 10.70 1.76
C GLY A 256 4.42 11.69 1.13
N THR A 257 4.40 12.88 1.71
CA THR A 257 3.58 14.02 1.27
C THR A 257 4.45 14.99 0.49
N LYS A 258 3.89 15.56 -0.58
CA LYS A 258 4.50 16.63 -1.36
C LYS A 258 4.63 17.87 -0.47
N ASN A 259 5.82 18.45 -0.45
CA ASN A 259 6.06 19.71 0.26
C ASN A 259 5.23 20.83 -0.39
N LYS A 260 4.77 21.77 0.45
CA LYS A 260 4.20 23.04 0.01
C LYS A 260 5.30 23.99 -0.50
#